data_AF-A0AAV6TH36-F1
#
_entry.id   AF-A0AAV6TH36-F1
#
_cell.length_a   1.000
_cell.length_b   1.000
_cell.length_c   1.000
_cell.angle_alpha   90.00
_cell.angle_beta   90.00
_cell.angle_gamma   90.00
#
_symmetry.space_group_name_H-M   'P 1'
#
loop_
_entity.id
_entity.type
_entity.pdbx_description
1 polymer ?
#
loop_
_entity_poly.entity_id
_entity_poly.type
_entity_poly.pdbx_seq_one_letter_code
_entity_poly.pdbx_strand_id
1 'polypeptide(L)'
;MSLRRRFNVYVCPWSQACDCLSGHEFDSTKGICRVCDCGTNGTCSFDDKDQQVCKCNKQNEMKNGKCEFCYCGGKGKCSFNGGNRVCSCDEGYAEDKDTTGECKACDCGTSGTCSFDDKGQQVCKCNKQNEVKKRKM
;
A
#
# COMPACT_ATOMS: atom_id res chain seq x y z
N MET A 1 10.14 2.63 50.39
CA MET A 1 8.75 2.41 49.92
C MET A 1 8.82 2.26 48.40
N SER A 2 9.06 1.02 47.94
CA SER A 2 9.34 0.73 46.53
C SER A 2 8.03 0.74 45.75
N LEU A 3 7.79 1.82 45.00
CA LEU A 3 6.65 1.97 44.10
C LEU A 3 6.77 0.93 42.98
N ARG A 4 6.27 -0.28 43.23
CA ARG A 4 5.89 -1.23 42.18
C ARG A 4 4.71 -0.62 41.41
N ARG A 5 4.98 0.34 40.55
CA ARG A 5 4.01 0.74 39.53
C ARG A 5 3.90 -0.43 38.58
N ARG A 6 2.73 -1.07 38.54
CA ARG A 6 2.36 -2.05 37.52
C ARG A 6 2.49 -1.40 36.15
N PHE A 7 3.64 -1.51 35.51
CA PHE A 7 3.75 -1.22 34.10
C PHE A 7 3.95 -2.56 33.39
N ASN A 8 2.84 -3.27 33.19
CA ASN A 8 2.70 -4.48 32.37
C ASN A 8 2.95 -4.19 30.88
N VAL A 9 3.84 -3.26 30.55
CA VAL A 9 4.08 -2.74 29.20
C VAL A 9 5.57 -2.71 28.87
N TYR A 10 6.43 -3.02 29.84
CA TYR A 10 7.89 -3.07 29.69
C TYR A 10 8.43 -4.45 30.04
N VAL A 11 9.49 -4.85 29.34
CA VAL A 11 10.30 -6.04 29.61
C VAL A 11 11.72 -5.58 29.90
N CYS A 12 12.26 -5.95 31.07
CA CYS A 12 13.61 -5.56 31.49
C CYS A 12 14.44 -6.83 31.74
N PRO A 13 15.18 -7.34 30.76
CA PRO A 13 15.96 -8.57 30.92
C PRO A 13 17.29 -8.26 31.62
N TRP A 14 17.35 -8.41 32.95
CA TRP A 14 18.55 -8.38 33.83
C TRP A 14 19.63 -7.30 33.52
N SER A 15 19.23 -6.23 32.83
CA SER A 15 20.06 -5.13 32.35
C SER A 15 19.35 -3.84 32.75
N GLN A 16 20.10 -2.73 32.83
CA GLN A 16 19.59 -1.43 33.29
C GLN A 16 18.62 -0.76 32.28
N ALA A 17 18.34 -1.37 31.13
CA ALA A 17 17.42 -0.90 30.12
C ALA A 17 16.16 -1.77 30.04
N CYS A 18 15.00 -1.14 29.82
CA CYS A 18 13.71 -1.78 29.66
C CYS A 18 13.17 -1.48 28.26
N ASP A 19 12.71 -2.50 27.55
CA ASP A 19 12.08 -2.39 26.23
C ASP A 19 10.56 -2.50 26.36
N CYS A 20 9.81 -2.03 25.35
CA CYS A 20 8.36 -2.22 25.30
C CYS A 20 7.99 -3.69 25.04
N LEU A 21 6.85 -4.13 25.57
CA LEU A 21 6.24 -5.41 25.19
C LEU A 21 5.83 -5.41 23.71
N SER A 22 5.81 -6.59 23.10
CA SER A 22 5.30 -6.77 21.73
C SER A 22 3.93 -6.11 21.54
N GLY A 23 3.75 -5.39 20.43
CA GLY A 23 2.54 -4.60 20.14
C GLY A 23 2.50 -3.22 20.80
N HIS A 24 3.54 -2.86 21.55
CA HIS A 24 3.72 -1.52 22.12
C HIS A 24 5.00 -0.89 21.59
N GLU A 25 4.95 0.42 21.38
CA GLU A 25 6.09 1.22 20.93
C GLU A 25 6.35 2.32 21.96
N PHE A 26 7.61 2.75 22.07
CA PHE A 26 8.00 3.77 23.03
C PHE A 26 7.60 5.15 22.51
N ASP A 27 6.77 5.84 23.28
CA ASP A 27 6.39 7.23 23.03
C ASP A 27 7.38 8.15 23.76
N SER A 28 8.30 8.75 23.00
CA SER A 28 9.31 9.67 23.53
C SER A 28 8.73 10.95 24.10
N THR A 29 7.57 11.40 23.61
CA THR A 29 6.89 12.61 24.07
C THR A 29 6.30 12.42 25.46
N LYS A 30 5.74 11.24 25.73
CA LYS A 30 5.15 10.90 27.04
C LYS A 30 6.09 10.14 27.97
N GLY A 31 7.20 9.62 27.44
CA GLY A 31 8.10 8.73 28.16
C GLY A 31 7.44 7.42 28.59
N ILE A 32 6.46 6.93 27.80
CA ILE A 32 5.74 5.69 28.09
C ILE A 32 5.65 4.72 26.90
N CYS A 33 5.70 3.40 27.14
CA CYS A 33 5.26 2.43 26.15
C CYS A 33 3.73 2.44 26.02
N ARG A 34 3.23 2.50 24.78
CA ARG A 34 1.79 2.43 24.50
C ARG A 34 1.51 1.62 23.24
N VAL A 35 0.27 1.15 23.12
CA VAL A 35 -0.16 0.32 21.99
C VAL A 35 0.08 1.06 20.68
N CYS A 36 0.73 0.39 19.74
CA CYS A 36 1.01 0.88 18.40
C CYS A 36 0.75 -0.27 17.43
N ASP A 37 -0.29 -0.17 16.61
CA ASP A 37 -0.75 -1.28 15.77
C ASP A 37 -0.96 -0.85 14.32
N CYS A 38 0.01 -1.17 13.48
CA CYS A 38 -0.04 -1.03 12.04
C CYS A 38 -0.34 -2.36 11.32
N GLY A 39 -0.66 -3.42 12.06
CA GLY A 39 -0.69 -4.79 11.57
C GLY A 39 0.70 -5.38 11.35
N THR A 40 0.74 -6.58 10.77
CA THR A 40 1.98 -7.36 10.53
C THR A 40 2.81 -6.84 9.37
N ASN A 41 2.24 -5.94 8.55
CA ASN A 41 2.81 -5.52 7.27
C ASN A 41 3.40 -4.11 7.32
N GLY A 42 3.69 -3.59 8.50
CA GLY A 42 4.31 -2.28 8.65
C GLY A 42 5.00 -2.11 9.99
N THR A 43 5.80 -1.07 10.08
CA THR A 43 6.40 -0.60 11.33
C THR A 43 5.54 0.52 11.90
N CYS A 44 5.38 0.53 13.22
CA CYS A 44 4.63 1.54 13.95
C CYS A 44 5.59 2.46 14.70
N SER A 45 5.25 3.74 14.79
CA SER A 45 6.02 4.76 15.53
C SER A 45 5.09 5.91 15.94
N PHE A 46 5.54 6.78 16.84
CA PHE A 46 4.81 8.00 17.20
C PHE A 46 5.54 9.23 16.68
N ASP A 47 4.80 10.19 16.11
CA ASP A 47 5.35 11.47 15.70
C ASP A 47 5.39 12.49 16.85
N ASP A 48 5.97 13.66 16.59
CA ASP A 48 6.07 14.77 17.56
C ASP A 48 4.70 15.31 18.02
N LYS A 49 3.60 14.90 17.36
CA LYS A 49 2.22 15.27 17.70
C LYS A 49 1.49 14.15 18.44
N ASP A 50 2.21 13.13 18.93
CA ASP A 50 1.63 12.01 19.66
C ASP A 50 0.61 11.21 18.81
N GLN A 51 0.79 11.21 17.48
CA GLN A 51 -0.01 10.43 16.54
C GLN A 51 0.73 9.16 16.13
N GLN A 52 0.01 8.03 16.05
CA GLN A 52 0.60 6.82 15.49
C GLN A 52 0.87 7.03 13.99
N VAL A 53 2.07 6.70 13.57
CA VAL A 53 2.49 6.72 12.18
C VAL A 53 2.89 5.32 11.77
N CYS A 54 2.18 4.82 10.76
CA CYS A 54 2.43 3.51 10.17
C CYS A 54 3.26 3.65 8.90
N LYS A 55 4.39 2.96 8.87
CA LYS A 55 5.20 2.80 7.67
C LYS A 55 5.01 1.40 7.12
N CYS A 56 4.26 1.29 6.02
CA CYS A 56 3.98 0.00 5.40
C CYS A 56 5.20 -0.57 4.65
N ASN A 57 5.34 -1.89 4.68
CA ASN A 57 6.33 -2.63 3.94
C ASN A 57 6.04 -2.56 2.43
N LYS A 58 7.00 -2.98 1.59
CA LYS A 58 6.78 -3.08 0.14
C LYS A 58 5.52 -3.89 -0.17
N GLN A 59 4.77 -3.48 -1.19
CA GLN A 59 3.51 -4.12 -1.61
C GLN A 59 2.41 -4.08 -0.55
N ASN A 60 2.49 -3.15 0.40
CA ASN A 60 1.44 -2.89 1.38
C ASN A 60 1.15 -1.40 1.41
N GLU A 61 -0.09 -1.05 1.64
CA GLU A 61 -0.56 0.32 1.65
C GLU A 61 -1.48 0.57 2.85
N MET A 62 -1.60 1.83 3.26
CA MET A 62 -2.42 2.17 4.40
C MET A 62 -3.91 2.03 4.06
N LYS A 63 -4.62 1.24 4.87
CA LYS A 63 -6.08 1.10 4.82
C LYS A 63 -6.63 1.08 6.24
N ASN A 64 -7.56 1.98 6.53
CA ASN A 64 -8.19 2.13 7.85
C ASN A 64 -7.18 2.19 9.02
N GLY A 65 -6.04 2.86 8.81
CA GLY A 65 -5.01 3.02 9.84
C GLY A 65 -4.09 1.81 10.05
N LYS A 66 -4.19 0.76 9.22
CA LYS A 66 -3.29 -0.40 9.22
C LYS A 66 -2.69 -0.63 7.84
N CYS A 67 -1.59 -1.37 7.79
CA CYS A 67 -0.96 -1.77 6.54
C CYS A 67 -1.62 -3.05 6.01
N GLU A 68 -2.33 -2.92 4.89
CA GLU A 68 -2.94 -4.04 4.18
C GLU A 68 -2.18 -4.33 2.89
N PHE A 69 -2.22 -5.60 2.47
CA PHE A 69 -1.57 -6.02 1.24
C PHE A 69 -2.18 -5.32 0.04
N CYS A 70 -1.32 -4.68 -0.76
CA CYS A 70 -1.67 -3.89 -1.91
C CYS A 70 -0.61 -4.10 -2.99
N TYR A 71 -0.90 -5.00 -3.93
CA TYR A 71 0.00 -5.31 -5.03
C TYR A 71 -0.70 -5.13 -6.38
N CYS A 72 -0.03 -4.48 -7.33
CA CYS A 72 -0.53 -4.20 -8.68
C CYS A 72 0.45 -4.67 -9.77
N GLY A 73 1.34 -5.61 -9.45
CA GLY A 73 2.47 -5.96 -10.30
C GLY A 73 3.67 -5.02 -10.14
N GLY A 74 4.74 -5.27 -10.91
CA GLY A 74 5.97 -4.47 -10.88
C GLY A 74 5.92 -3.17 -11.70
N LYS A 75 4.77 -2.87 -12.33
CA LYS A 75 4.57 -1.78 -13.30
C LYS A 75 3.35 -0.93 -12.95
N GLY A 76 3.07 -0.80 -11.66
CA GLY A 76 1.98 0.00 -11.16
C GLY A 76 2.10 0.31 -9.68
N LYS A 77 1.46 1.40 -9.28
CA LYS A 77 1.30 1.81 -7.88
C LYS A 77 -0.03 1.33 -7.37
N CYS A 78 -0.04 0.78 -6.15
CA CYS A 78 -1.25 0.32 -5.49
C CYS A 78 -1.72 1.35 -4.46
N SER A 79 -3.02 1.56 -4.38
CA SER A 79 -3.66 2.43 -3.40
C SER A 79 -5.01 1.89 -2.98
N PHE A 80 -5.58 2.38 -1.87
CA PHE A 80 -6.95 2.08 -1.48
C PHE A 80 -7.84 3.31 -1.63
N ASN A 81 -8.95 3.18 -2.36
CA ASN A 81 -9.98 4.21 -2.49
C ASN A 81 -11.32 3.66 -2.01
N GLY A 82 -11.89 4.24 -0.96
CA GLY A 82 -13.15 3.76 -0.36
C GLY A 82 -13.07 2.30 0.14
N GLY A 83 -11.88 1.86 0.54
CA GLY A 83 -11.61 0.47 0.96
C GLY A 83 -11.34 -0.51 -0.19
N ASN A 84 -11.56 -0.11 -1.44
CA ASN A 84 -11.26 -0.91 -2.62
C ASN A 84 -9.84 -0.65 -3.10
N ARG A 85 -9.15 -1.72 -3.49
CA ARG A 85 -7.81 -1.63 -4.09
C ARG A 85 -7.91 -0.99 -5.47
N VAL A 86 -7.04 -0.02 -5.74
CA VAL A 86 -6.92 0.71 -7.00
C VAL A 86 -5.48 0.67 -7.49
N CYS A 87 -5.30 0.21 -8.72
CA CYS A 87 -4.00 0.16 -9.39
C CYS A 87 -3.84 1.32 -10.37
N SER A 88 -2.77 2.10 -10.20
CA SER A 88 -2.32 3.11 -11.17
C SER A 88 -1.13 2.56 -11.93
N CYS A 89 -1.37 2.08 -13.15
CA CYS A 89 -0.34 1.46 -13.99
C CYS A 89 0.55 2.48 -14.69
N ASP A 90 1.81 2.09 -14.94
CA ASP A 90 2.75 2.88 -15.72
C ASP A 90 2.30 3.00 -17.19
N GLU A 91 2.88 3.94 -17.93
CA GLU A 91 2.61 4.11 -19.36
C GLU A 91 2.91 2.82 -20.14
N GLY A 92 2.00 2.42 -21.03
CA GLY A 92 2.06 1.14 -21.73
C GLY A 92 1.63 -0.08 -20.90
N TYR A 93 1.05 0.14 -19.72
CA TYR A 93 0.44 -0.91 -18.89
C TYR A 93 -1.00 -0.54 -18.54
N ALA A 94 -1.86 -1.56 -18.42
CA ALA A 94 -3.24 -1.40 -17.97
C ALA A 94 -3.57 -2.49 -16.94
N GLU A 95 -4.52 -2.19 -16.05
CA GLU A 95 -5.00 -3.16 -15.06
C GLU A 95 -5.82 -4.24 -15.77
N ASP A 96 -5.38 -5.48 -15.66
CA ASP A 96 -6.15 -6.64 -16.07
C ASP A 96 -7.12 -7.01 -14.95
N LYS A 97 -8.33 -6.45 -15.02
CA LYS A 97 -9.36 -6.62 -13.98
C LYS A 97 -9.98 -8.02 -13.93
N ASP A 98 -9.76 -8.84 -14.95
CA ASP A 98 -10.38 -10.17 -15.05
C ASP A 98 -9.50 -11.26 -14.42
N THR A 99 -8.20 -11.26 -14.71
CA THR A 99 -7.34 -12.39 -14.30
C THR A 99 -6.64 -12.18 -12.96
N THR A 100 -5.79 -11.16 -12.84
CA THR A 100 -4.92 -10.96 -11.67
C THR A 100 -5.17 -9.63 -10.94
N GLY A 101 -5.87 -8.69 -11.58
CA GLY A 101 -6.00 -7.33 -11.08
C GLY A 101 -4.66 -6.59 -11.07
N GLU A 102 -3.69 -6.99 -11.89
CA GLU A 102 -2.36 -6.38 -11.94
C GLU A 102 -2.17 -5.59 -13.23
N CYS A 103 -1.18 -4.69 -13.21
CA CYS A 103 -0.76 -3.95 -14.38
C CYS A 103 -0.02 -4.88 -15.35
N LYS A 104 -0.64 -5.17 -16.49
CA LYS A 104 -0.05 -5.94 -17.59
C LYS A 104 0.27 -5.03 -18.77
N ALA A 105 1.26 -5.44 -19.56
CA ALA A 105 1.67 -4.70 -20.74
C ALA A 105 0.49 -4.57 -21.71
N CYS A 106 0.26 -3.34 -22.17
CA CYS A 106 -0.90 -2.94 -22.94
C CYS A 106 -0.45 -1.84 -23.92
N ASP A 107 -0.11 -2.25 -25.14
CA ASP A 107 0.44 -1.36 -26.16
C ASP A 107 -0.49 -1.24 -27.38
N CYS A 108 -1.10 -0.07 -27.56
CA CYS A 108 -1.97 0.26 -28.68
C CYS A 108 -1.35 1.26 -29.66
N GLY A 109 -0.04 1.47 -29.59
CA GLY A 109 0.67 2.47 -30.39
C GLY A 109 0.36 3.92 -29.99
N THR A 110 0.87 4.87 -30.78
CA THR A 110 0.99 6.31 -30.46
C THR A 110 -0.32 7.09 -30.29
N SER A 111 -1.50 6.49 -30.45
CA SER A 111 -2.79 7.21 -30.34
C SER A 111 -3.96 6.35 -29.89
N GLY A 112 -3.68 5.19 -29.29
CA GLY A 112 -4.69 4.30 -28.74
C GLY A 112 -4.67 4.30 -27.22
N THR A 113 -5.83 4.47 -26.59
CA THR A 113 -5.97 4.09 -25.17
C THR A 113 -6.07 2.57 -25.09
N CYS A 114 -5.24 1.97 -24.24
CA CYS A 114 -5.22 0.53 -24.02
C CYS A 114 -6.02 0.14 -22.78
N SER A 115 -6.79 -0.94 -22.85
CA SER A 115 -7.56 -1.50 -21.74
C SER A 115 -7.74 -3.02 -21.95
N PHE A 116 -8.10 -3.77 -20.92
CA PHE A 116 -8.48 -5.18 -21.05
C PHE A 116 -10.00 -5.32 -21.00
N ASP A 117 -10.57 -6.25 -21.79
CA ASP A 117 -11.99 -6.63 -21.70
C ASP A 117 -12.25 -7.67 -20.61
N ASP A 118 -13.52 -8.08 -20.47
CA ASP A 118 -13.98 -9.08 -19.50
C ASP A 118 -13.45 -10.49 -19.75
N LYS A 119 -12.58 -10.68 -20.74
CA LYS A 119 -11.88 -11.95 -21.03
C LYS A 119 -10.35 -11.80 -20.91
N GLY A 120 -9.88 -10.67 -20.38
CA GLY A 120 -8.46 -10.34 -20.29
C GLY A 120 -7.82 -10.08 -21.67
N GLN A 121 -8.61 -9.83 -22.72
CA GLN A 121 -8.09 -9.52 -24.04
C GLN A 121 -7.82 -8.03 -24.17
N GLN A 122 -6.67 -7.69 -24.75
CA GLN A 122 -6.30 -6.30 -25.01
C GLN A 122 -7.29 -5.64 -25.99
N VAL A 123 -7.86 -4.52 -25.56
CA VAL A 123 -8.74 -3.64 -26.33
C VAL A 123 -8.05 -2.30 -26.55
N CYS A 124 -7.87 -1.95 -27.82
CA CYS A 124 -7.36 -0.66 -28.24
C CYS A 124 -8.49 0.26 -28.67
N LYS A 125 -8.67 1.36 -27.96
CA LYS A 125 -9.55 2.46 -28.40
C LYS A 125 -8.72 3.53 -29.07
N CYS A 126 -8.79 3.57 -30.40
CA CYS A 126 -8.19 4.66 -31.17
C CYS A 126 -9.05 5.92 -31.03
N ASN A 127 -8.43 7.05 -30.70
CA ASN A 127 -9.10 8.33 -30.83
C ASN A 127 -9.32 8.61 -32.33
N LYS A 128 -10.57 8.97 -32.70
CA LYS A 128 -11.05 9.13 -34.09
C LYS A 128 -10.25 10.08 -35.00
N GLN A 129 -9.23 10.76 -34.47
CA GLN A 129 -8.33 11.59 -35.28
C GLN A 129 -7.32 10.78 -36.11
N ASN A 130 -7.13 9.48 -35.81
CA ASN A 130 -6.21 8.60 -36.55
C ASN A 130 -6.92 7.39 -37.18
N GLU A 131 -8.14 7.58 -37.68
CA GLU A 131 -8.64 6.66 -38.71
C GLU A 131 -7.86 6.93 -39.99
N VAL A 132 -6.74 6.22 -40.19
CA VAL A 132 -6.16 6.06 -41.52
C VAL A 132 -7.26 5.42 -42.35
N LYS A 133 -7.98 6.23 -43.14
CA LYS A 133 -8.88 5.74 -44.19
C LYS A 133 -8.08 4.75 -45.01
N LYS A 134 -8.28 3.45 -44.79
CA LYS A 134 -7.81 2.41 -45.70
C LYS A 134 -8.53 2.69 -47.02
N ARG A 135 -7.85 3.39 -47.94
CA ARG A 135 -8.28 3.46 -49.33
C ARG A 135 -8.35 2.01 -49.80
N LYS A 136 -9.56 1.56 -50.15
CA LYS A 136 -9.74 0.33 -50.92
C LYS A 136 -8.95 0.52 -52.23
N MET A 137 -7.94 -0.33 -52.46
CA MET A 137 -7.50 -0.65 -53.82
C MET A 137 -8.43 -1.73 -54.36
#